data_AF-A0A961AZ46-F1
#
_entry.id   AF-A0A961AZ46-F1
#
_cell.length_a   1.000
_cell.length_b   1.000
_cell.length_c   1.000
_cell.angle_alpha   90.00
_cell.angle_beta   90.00
_cell.angle_gamma   90.00
#
_symmetry.space_group_name_H-M   'P 1'
#
loop_
_entity.id
_entity.type
_entity.pdbx_description
1 polymer ?
#
loop_
_entity_poly.entity_id
_entity_poly.type
_entity_poly.pdbx_seq_one_letter_code
_entity_poly.pdbx_strand_id
1 'polypeptide(L)'
;AMKNLRRLHLLLGCFFAPMLLYYCASGAWQTLGWNITVRPSDGEPAHPALRQASEPHMRQTFPGGNPKRDASPGFRKLAVAMCAGIFLTTLLGLVLAIRSFRPRWAVAAIVAAGVAIPALLLWSALKS
;
A
#
# COMPACT_ATOMS: atom_id res chain seq x y z
N ALA A 1 -24.34 6.81 16.36
CA ALA A 1 -23.55 6.72 15.11
C ALA A 1 -22.03 6.92 15.32
N MET A 2 -21.57 8.07 15.82
CA MET A 2 -20.12 8.42 15.89
C MET A 2 -19.22 7.44 16.67
N LYS A 3 -19.73 6.81 17.74
CA LYS A 3 -18.97 5.82 18.53
C LYS A 3 -18.65 4.56 17.73
N ASN A 4 -19.60 4.09 16.92
CA ASN A 4 -19.44 2.88 16.10
C ASN A 4 -18.52 3.15 14.91
N LEU A 5 -18.66 4.32 14.27
CA LEU A 5 -17.79 4.71 13.16
C LEU A 5 -16.32 4.80 13.59
N ARG A 6 -16.06 5.41 14.75
CA ARG A 6 -14.71 5.46 15.33
C ARG A 6 -14.16 4.08 15.65
N ARG A 7 -15.00 3.18 16.17
CA ARG A 7 -14.60 1.79 16.46
C ARG A 7 -14.29 1.04 15.16
N LEU A 8 -15.12 1.18 14.13
CA LEU A 8 -14.92 0.57 12.82
C LEU A 8 -13.62 1.07 12.18
N HIS A 9 -13.40 2.39 12.17
CA HIS A 9 -12.17 2.99 11.64
C HIS A 9 -10.91 2.45 12.36
N LEU A 10 -10.95 2.32 13.69
CA LEU A 10 -9.84 1.77 14.46
C LEU A 10 -9.58 0.30 14.13
N LEU A 11 -10.63 -0.52 14.02
CA LEU A 11 -10.51 -1.95 13.71
C LEU A 11 -10.01 -2.18 12.28
N LEU A 12 -10.60 -1.50 11.30
CA LEU A 12 -10.14 -1.55 9.90
C LEU A 12 -8.71 -1.02 9.77
N GLY A 13 -8.39 0.09 10.45
CA GLY A 13 -7.05 0.64 10.46
C GLY A 13 -6.01 -0.35 11.00
N CYS A 14 -6.30 -1.03 12.11
CA CYS A 14 -5.41 -2.06 12.67
C CYS A 14 -5.26 -3.27 11.73
N PHE A 15 -6.35 -3.67 11.07
CA PHE A 15 -6.34 -4.80 10.14
C PHE A 15 -5.48 -4.52 8.90
N PHE A 16 -5.62 -3.33 8.28
CA PHE A 16 -4.89 -2.98 7.08
C PHE A 16 -3.49 -2.41 7.33
N ALA A 17 -3.19 -1.98 8.57
CA ALA A 17 -1.90 -1.36 8.92
C ALA A 17 -0.67 -2.17 8.46
N PRO A 18 -0.57 -3.50 8.68
CA PRO A 18 0.61 -4.27 8.26
C PRO A 18 0.85 -4.19 6.75
N MET A 19 -0.20 -4.33 5.95
CA MET A 19 -0.11 -4.28 4.49
C MET A 19 0.16 -2.86 3.99
N LEU A 20 -0.43 -1.83 4.61
CA LEU A 20 -0.13 -0.43 4.29
C LEU A 20 1.34 -0.11 4.55
N LEU A 21 1.89 -0.53 5.69
CA LEU A 21 3.31 -0.35 6.01
C LEU A 21 4.19 -1.07 4.99
N TYR A 22 3.88 -2.33 4.66
CA TYR A 22 4.60 -3.11 3.66
C TYR A 22 4.56 -2.48 2.26
N TYR A 23 3.37 -2.07 1.78
CA TYR A 23 3.21 -1.47 0.46
C TYR A 23 3.83 -0.07 0.36
N CYS A 24 3.76 0.75 1.42
CA CYS A 24 4.45 2.03 1.42
C CYS A 24 5.98 1.86 1.42
N ALA A 25 6.51 0.93 2.22
CA ALA A 25 7.95 0.66 2.25
C ALA A 25 8.45 0.12 0.90
N SER A 26 7.79 -0.89 0.35
CA SER A 26 8.15 -1.49 -0.94
C SER A 26 7.91 -0.54 -2.12
N GLY A 27 6.83 0.26 -2.09
CA GLY A 27 6.53 1.27 -3.10
C GLY A 27 7.55 2.42 -3.11
N ALA A 28 7.98 2.90 -1.94
CA ALA A 28 9.05 3.88 -1.82
C ALA A 28 10.37 3.31 -2.34
N TRP A 29 10.71 2.07 -1.97
CA TRP A 29 11.90 1.37 -2.45
C TRP A 29 11.93 1.24 -3.98
N GLN A 30 10.80 0.83 -4.58
CA GLN A 30 10.65 0.70 -6.04
C GLN A 30 10.72 2.06 -6.74
N THR A 31 10.07 3.09 -6.19
CA THR A 31 10.11 4.47 -6.70
C THR A 31 11.53 5.04 -6.70
N LEU A 32 12.35 4.62 -5.73
CA LEU A 32 13.76 5.02 -5.66
C LEU A 32 14.64 4.30 -6.68
N GLY A 33 14.14 3.22 -7.30
CA GLY A 33 14.87 2.43 -8.29
C GLY A 33 15.85 1.43 -7.67
N TRP A 34 15.74 1.15 -6.36
CA TRP A 34 16.65 0.25 -5.65
C TRP A 34 16.35 -1.25 -5.88
N ASN A 35 15.41 -1.59 -6.77
CA ASN A 35 15.02 -2.99 -7.08
C ASN A 35 14.87 -3.23 -8.60
N ILE A 36 15.64 -2.56 -9.44
CA ILE A 36 15.50 -2.69 -10.90
C ILE A 36 16.14 -4.01 -11.36
N THR A 37 15.33 -5.06 -11.43
CA THR A 37 15.47 -6.13 -12.43
C THR A 37 14.45 -5.86 -13.54
N VAL A 38 14.88 -5.74 -14.79
CA VAL A 38 14.01 -5.48 -15.94
C VAL A 38 12.95 -6.59 -16.02
N ARG A 39 11.68 -6.28 -15.69
CA ARG A 39 10.57 -7.21 -15.96
C ARG A 39 9.96 -6.88 -17.33
N PRO A 40 9.94 -7.84 -18.27
CA PRO A 40 9.15 -7.74 -19.49
C PRO A 40 7.66 -7.63 -19.19
N SER A 41 6.96 -7.06 -20.15
CA SER A 41 5.57 -6.61 -20.11
C SER A 41 4.57 -7.77 -19.97
N ASP A 42 3.95 -7.91 -18.81
CA ASP A 42 2.87 -8.89 -18.62
C ASP A 42 1.50 -8.20 -18.52
N GLY A 43 0.64 -8.51 -19.49
CA GLY A 43 -0.82 -8.36 -19.42
C GLY A 43 -1.38 -6.99 -19.82
N GLU A 44 -2.01 -6.91 -20.99
CA GLU A 44 -2.82 -5.75 -21.39
C GLU A 44 -3.91 -5.43 -20.36
N PRO A 45 -4.08 -4.16 -19.94
CA PRO A 45 -5.25 -3.76 -19.17
C PRO A 45 -6.48 -3.64 -20.07
N ALA A 46 -7.59 -4.19 -19.61
CA ALA A 46 -8.93 -3.96 -20.14
C ALA A 46 -9.24 -2.45 -20.23
N HIS A 47 -9.72 -2.00 -21.39
CA HIS A 47 -10.24 -0.65 -21.72
C HIS A 47 -9.23 0.54 -21.64
N PRO A 48 -9.11 1.38 -22.70
CA PRO A 48 -8.09 2.43 -22.80
C PRO A 48 -8.15 3.50 -21.68
N ALA A 49 -9.32 3.77 -21.12
CA ALA A 49 -9.46 4.70 -19.99
C ALA A 49 -8.81 4.17 -18.69
N LEU A 50 -8.90 2.87 -18.41
CA LEU A 50 -8.28 2.25 -17.23
C LEU A 50 -6.76 2.17 -17.37
N ARG A 51 -6.27 2.00 -18.61
CA ARG A 51 -4.84 2.11 -18.93
C ARG A 51 -4.31 3.52 -18.66
N GLN A 52 -4.99 4.56 -19.15
CA GLN A 52 -4.58 5.95 -18.91
C GLN A 52 -4.59 6.33 -17.42
N ALA A 53 -5.54 5.80 -16.65
CA ALA A 53 -5.63 6.04 -15.21
C ALA A 53 -4.53 5.29 -14.40
N SER A 54 -4.03 4.16 -14.91
CA SER A 54 -3.02 3.33 -14.21
C SER A 54 -1.57 3.69 -14.55
N GLU A 55 -1.32 4.37 -15.67
CA GLU A 55 0.02 4.77 -16.11
C GLU A 55 0.77 5.69 -15.13
N PRO A 56 0.15 6.72 -14.51
CA PRO A 56 0.82 7.52 -13.49
C PRO A 56 1.23 6.71 -12.25
N HIS A 57 0.45 5.67 -11.91
CA HIS A 57 0.66 4.83 -10.73
C HIS A 57 1.73 3.76 -10.94
N MET A 58 1.83 3.21 -12.16
CA MET A 58 2.77 2.13 -12.50
C MET A 58 4.09 2.63 -13.10
N ARG A 59 4.03 3.69 -13.90
CA ARG A 59 5.16 4.13 -14.74
C ARG A 59 5.65 5.53 -14.39
N GLN A 60 4.93 6.27 -13.53
CA GLN A 60 5.26 7.65 -13.14
C GLN A 60 5.39 8.60 -14.35
N THR A 61 4.73 8.24 -15.45
CA THR A 61 4.68 9.00 -16.69
C THR A 61 3.24 9.26 -17.07
N PHE A 62 3.01 10.34 -17.82
CA PHE A 62 1.74 10.53 -18.51
C PHE A 62 1.52 9.44 -19.58
N PRO A 63 0.27 9.25 -20.02
CA PRO A 63 -0.04 8.34 -21.11
C PRO A 63 0.80 8.59 -22.36
N GLY A 64 1.49 7.56 -22.83
CA GLY A 64 2.39 7.63 -23.99
C GLY A 64 3.85 8.02 -23.70
N GLY A 65 4.23 8.31 -22.44
CA GLY A 65 5.61 8.61 -22.05
C GLY A 65 6.50 7.35 -21.96
N ASN A 66 7.80 7.50 -22.26
CA ASN A 66 8.79 6.44 -22.08
C ASN A 66 9.21 6.36 -20.59
N PRO A 67 8.95 5.25 -19.87
CA PRO A 67 9.22 5.14 -18.43
C PRO A 67 10.70 5.33 -18.05
N LYS A 68 11.62 5.07 -18.98
CA LYS A 68 13.07 5.23 -18.74
C LYS A 68 13.55 6.66 -18.93
N ARG A 69 12.80 7.52 -19.62
CA ARG A 69 13.25 8.86 -20.04
C ARG A 69 12.39 9.99 -19.50
N ASP A 70 11.09 9.74 -19.29
CA ASP A 70 10.10 10.78 -19.03
C ASP A 70 9.53 10.72 -17.60
N ALA A 71 10.14 9.92 -16.71
CA ALA A 71 9.75 9.87 -15.31
C ALA A 71 10.00 11.23 -14.64
N SER A 72 8.92 11.90 -14.23
CA SER A 72 9.01 13.25 -13.64
C SER A 72 9.71 13.19 -12.27
N PRO A 73 10.86 13.86 -12.07
CA PRO A 73 11.54 13.86 -10.78
C PRO A 73 10.70 14.53 -9.69
N GLY A 74 9.82 15.47 -10.05
CA GLY A 74 8.87 16.08 -9.13
C GLY A 74 7.82 15.08 -8.64
N PHE A 75 7.24 14.30 -9.55
CA PHE A 75 6.25 13.28 -9.20
C PHE A 75 6.86 12.17 -8.35
N ARG A 76 8.09 11.74 -8.64
CA ARG A 76 8.85 10.79 -7.82
C ARG A 76 9.02 11.28 -6.37
N LYS A 77 9.44 12.53 -6.17
CA LYS A 77 9.58 13.11 -4.83
C LYS A 77 8.24 13.17 -4.09
N LEU A 78 7.18 13.58 -4.79
CA LEU A 78 5.83 13.60 -4.23
C LEU A 78 5.38 12.19 -3.80
N ALA A 79 5.56 11.18 -4.64
CA ALA A 79 5.20 9.80 -4.35
C ALA A 79 5.93 9.25 -3.11
N VAL A 80 7.24 9.52 -2.98
CA VAL A 80 8.01 9.14 -1.78
C VAL A 80 7.52 9.89 -0.54
N ALA A 81 7.24 11.19 -0.64
CA ALA A 81 6.70 11.97 0.47
C ALA A 81 5.32 11.46 0.91
N MET A 82 4.45 11.07 -0.04
CA MET A 82 3.15 10.45 0.24
C MET A 82 3.32 9.11 0.95
N CYS A 83 4.25 8.25 0.48
CA CYS A 83 4.56 6.99 1.15
C CYS A 83 5.04 7.21 2.60
N ALA A 84 5.92 8.18 2.82
CA ALA A 84 6.37 8.54 4.16
C ALA A 84 5.21 9.05 5.03
N GLY A 85 4.32 9.89 4.48
CA GLY A 85 3.13 10.39 5.17
C GLY A 85 2.18 9.26 5.59
N ILE A 86 1.86 8.33 4.69
CA ILE A 86 1.00 7.18 5.02
C ILE A 86 1.69 6.25 6.01
N PHE A 87 3.00 6.02 5.87
CA PHE A 87 3.75 5.18 6.80
C PHE A 87 3.71 5.73 8.22
N LEU A 88 4.03 7.02 8.39
CA LEU A 88 4.03 7.69 9.69
C LEU A 88 2.62 7.77 10.30
N THR A 89 1.60 8.09 9.50
CA THR A 89 0.21 8.16 9.99
C THR A 89 -0.32 6.79 10.37
N THR A 90 0.06 5.72 9.66
CA THR A 90 -0.30 4.34 9.99
C THR A 90 0.36 3.91 11.31
N LEU A 91 1.65 4.21 11.51
CA LEU A 91 2.33 3.96 12.78
C LEU A 91 1.67 4.70 13.93
N LEU A 92 1.36 6.00 13.75
CA LEU A 92 0.68 6.79 14.75
C LEU A 92 -0.71 6.20 15.06
N GLY A 93 -1.47 5.82 14.04
CA GLY A 93 -2.78 5.16 14.19
C GLY A 93 -2.69 3.87 15.00
N LEU A 94 -1.67 3.05 14.76
CA LEU A 94 -1.42 1.81 15.51
C LEU A 94 -1.06 2.08 16.98
N VAL A 95 -0.17 3.05 17.24
CA VAL A 95 0.18 3.48 18.60
C VAL A 95 -1.06 3.98 19.36
N LEU A 96 -1.89 4.81 18.71
CA LEU A 96 -3.13 5.32 19.27
C LEU A 96 -4.15 4.20 19.52
N ALA A 97 -4.21 3.19 18.65
CA ALA A 97 -5.10 2.04 18.82
C ALA A 97 -4.72 1.20 20.03
N ILE A 98 -3.42 0.89 20.20
CA ILE A 98 -2.91 0.13 21.35
C ILE A 98 -3.13 0.92 22.66
N ARG A 99 -2.96 2.24 22.62
CA ARG A 99 -3.14 3.10 23.81
C ARG A 99 -4.62 3.30 24.19
N SER A 100 -5.53 3.37 23.21
CA SER A 100 -6.94 3.71 23.45
C SER A 100 -7.85 2.50 23.67
N PHE A 101 -7.50 1.32 23.15
CA PHE A 101 -8.35 0.13 23.22
C PHE A 101 -7.97 -0.76 24.42
N ARG A 102 -8.92 -1.01 25.35
CA ARG A 102 -8.65 -1.70 26.62
C ARG A 102 -8.15 -3.15 26.48
N PRO A 103 -8.66 -4.01 25.56
CA PRO A 103 -8.05 -5.30 25.33
C PRO A 103 -6.93 -5.19 24.28
N ARG A 104 -5.69 -4.96 24.74
CA ARG A 104 -4.51 -4.87 23.87
C ARG A 104 -4.29 -6.12 23.02
N TRP A 105 -4.67 -7.30 23.55
CA TRP A 105 -4.61 -8.57 22.82
C TRP A 105 -5.54 -8.59 21.60
N ALA A 106 -6.70 -7.93 21.66
CA ALA A 106 -7.62 -7.87 20.53
C ALA A 106 -7.03 -7.04 19.38
N VAL A 107 -6.33 -5.95 19.70
CA VAL A 107 -5.58 -5.17 18.69
C VAL A 107 -4.49 -6.04 18.08
N ALA A 108 -3.70 -6.74 18.89
CA ALA A 108 -2.66 -7.64 18.41
C ALA A 108 -3.21 -8.77 17.52
N ALA A 109 -4.34 -9.38 17.89
CA ALA A 109 -5.00 -10.42 17.11
C ALA A 109 -5.47 -9.90 15.74
N ILE A 110 -6.02 -8.69 15.67
CA ILE A 110 -6.47 -8.08 14.40
C ILE A 110 -5.29 -7.72 13.51
N VAL A 111 -4.23 -7.17 14.08
CA VAL A 111 -2.98 -6.88 13.36
C VAL A 111 -2.38 -8.19 12.82
N ALA A 112 -2.35 -9.25 13.63
CA ALA A 112 -1.88 -10.57 13.20
C ALA A 112 -2.76 -11.14 12.07
N ALA A 113 -4.09 -11.00 12.17
CA ALA A 113 -5.01 -11.38 11.10
C ALA A 113 -4.75 -10.60 9.81
N GLY A 114 -4.41 -9.31 9.91
CA GLY A 114 -4.00 -8.46 8.80
C GLY A 114 -2.74 -8.92 8.05
N VAL A 115 -1.91 -9.76 8.69
CA VAL A 115 -0.76 -10.43 8.06
C VAL A 115 -1.13 -11.83 7.59
N ALA A 116 -1.80 -12.61 8.45
CA ALA A 116 -2.11 -14.01 8.21
C ALA A 116 -3.07 -14.20 7.03
N ILE A 117 -4.13 -13.39 6.91
CA ILE A 117 -5.12 -13.53 5.83
C ILE A 117 -4.47 -13.31 4.45
N PRO A 118 -3.75 -12.20 4.19
CA PRO A 118 -3.05 -12.05 2.91
C PRO A 118 -2.03 -13.16 2.64
N ALA A 119 -1.28 -13.60 3.66
CA ALA A 119 -0.29 -14.67 3.52
C ALA A 119 -0.95 -16.01 3.13
N LEU A 120 -2.09 -16.35 3.74
CA LEU A 120 -2.86 -17.55 3.43
C LEU A 120 -3.46 -17.49 2.02
N LEU A 121 -3.93 -16.30 1.58
CA LEU A 121 -4.41 -16.11 0.22
C LEU A 121 -3.29 -16.34 -0.80
N LEU A 122 -2.10 -15.76 -0.58
CA LEU A 122 -0.93 -16.02 -1.42
C LEU A 122 -0.57 -17.51 -1.42
N TRP A 123 -0.62 -18.16 -0.26
CA TRP A 123 -0.34 -19.59 -0.14
C TRP A 123 -1.34 -20.46 -0.92
N SER A 124 -2.63 -20.13 -0.89
CA SER A 124 -3.65 -20.86 -1.65
C SER A 124 -3.43 -20.77 -3.16
N ALA A 125 -2.98 -19.60 -3.65
CA ALA A 125 -2.66 -19.40 -5.06
C ALA A 125 -1.48 -20.26 -5.53
N LEU A 126 -0.50 -20.54 -4.66
CA LEU A 126 0.62 -21.44 -4.98
C LEU A 126 0.21 -22.91 -5.13
N LYS A 127 -0.92 -23.30 -4.53
CA LYS A 127 -1.42 -24.68 -4.55
C LYS A 127 -2.38 -24.96 -5.71
N SER A 128 -2.85 -23.90 -6.38
CA SER A 128 -3.80 -23.96 -7.51
C SER A 128 -3.07 -24.26 -8.80
#